data_AF-A0A4Y2FV13-F1
#
_entry.id   AF-A0A4Y2FV13-F1
#
_cell.length_a   1.000
_cell.length_b   1.000
_cell.length_c   1.000
_cell.angle_alpha   90.00
_cell.angle_beta   90.00
_cell.angle_gamma   90.00
#
_symmetry.space_group_name_H-M   'P 1'
#
loop_
_entity.id
_entity.type
_entity.pdbx_description
1 polymer ?
#
loop_
_entity_poly.entity_id
_entity_poly.type
_entity_poly.pdbx_seq_one_letter_code
_entity_poly.pdbx_strand_id
1 'polypeptide(L)'
;MFPFKIQTHQAIPVRAVQQRVDFANEMLTMIDSEGFDVGCIWFTDEAHFHLNGIVNKQNWRFLGSENPYWCEAKPLYSPKVTVWAAVCSRGIIGPFFIRETVTSEH
;
A
#
# COMPACT_ATOMS: atom_id res chain seq x y z
N MET A 1 -7.56 -17.72 -24.39
CA MET A 1 -6.46 -17.25 -23.54
C MET A 1 -7.02 -16.21 -22.58
N PHE A 2 -6.81 -16.37 -21.29
CA PHE A 2 -7.41 -15.57 -20.23
C PHE A 2 -6.33 -14.86 -19.40
N PRO A 3 -6.60 -13.66 -18.88
CA PRO A 3 -5.70 -12.95 -17.99
C PRO A 3 -5.77 -13.53 -16.56
N PHE A 4 -4.63 -13.95 -16.03
CA PHE A 4 -4.47 -14.38 -14.65
C PHE A 4 -3.69 -13.33 -13.87
N LYS A 5 -4.19 -12.95 -12.69
CA LYS A 5 -3.53 -12.03 -11.76
C LYS A 5 -3.20 -12.78 -10.47
N ILE A 6 -1.95 -12.70 -10.02
CA ILE A 6 -1.58 -13.25 -8.71
C ILE A 6 -2.27 -12.42 -7.62
N GLN A 7 -3.07 -13.09 -6.79
CA GLN A 7 -3.75 -12.49 -5.66
C GLN A 7 -3.12 -13.01 -4.37
N THR A 8 -2.58 -12.10 -3.56
CA THR A 8 -2.28 -12.39 -2.16
C THR A 8 -3.49 -11.97 -1.34
N HIS A 9 -4.23 -12.95 -0.82
CA HIS A 9 -5.33 -12.69 0.09
C HIS A 9 -4.78 -12.56 1.51
N GLN A 10 -4.97 -11.40 2.13
CA GLN A 10 -4.86 -11.27 3.57
C GLN A 10 -6.25 -11.56 4.15
N ALA A 11 -6.35 -12.55 5.04
CA ALA A 11 -7.60 -12.81 5.73
C ALA A 11 -7.95 -11.59 6.61
N ILE A 12 -9.08 -10.95 6.33
CA ILE A 12 -9.59 -9.85 7.13
C ILE A 12 -10.53 -10.46 8.18
N PRO A 13 -10.20 -10.38 9.48
CA PRO A 13 -11.09 -10.89 10.52
C PRO A 13 -12.35 -10.02 10.59
N VAL A 14 -13.48 -10.62 11.00
CA VAL A 14 -14.79 -9.92 11.11
C VAL A 14 -14.67 -8.63 11.92
N ARG A 15 -13.90 -8.65 13.02
CA ARG A 15 -13.64 -7.44 13.82
C ARG A 15 -13.04 -6.28 13.02
N ALA A 16 -12.14 -6.57 12.09
CA ALA A 16 -11.47 -5.54 11.29
C ALA A 16 -12.39 -4.99 10.19
N VAL A 17 -13.37 -5.79 9.74
CA VAL A 17 -14.45 -5.28 8.88
C VAL A 17 -15.27 -4.25 9.65
N GLN A 18 -15.71 -4.58 10.87
CA GLN A 18 -16.50 -3.67 11.69
C GLN A 18 -15.73 -2.38 11.99
N GLN A 19 -14.47 -2.48 12.43
CA GLN A 19 -13.63 -1.30 12.72
C GLN A 19 -13.47 -0.37 11.51
N ARG A 20 -13.39 -0.92 10.29
CA ARG A 20 -13.31 -0.11 9.06
C ARG A 20 -14.62 0.62 8.77
N VAL A 21 -15.76 -0.01 9.03
CA VAL A 21 -17.08 0.61 8.87
C VAL A 21 -17.29 1.71 9.90
N ASP A 22 -16.95 1.44 11.16
CA ASP A 22 -17.09 2.42 12.24
C ASP A 22 -16.24 3.67 11.96
N PHE A 23 -14.97 3.47 11.60
CA PHE A 23 -14.08 4.56 11.20
C PHE A 23 -14.62 5.37 10.02
N ALA A 24 -15.15 4.69 8.98
CA ALA A 24 -15.70 5.36 7.81
C ALA A 24 -16.91 6.23 8.17
N ASN A 25 -17.83 5.72 8.99
CA ASN A 25 -19.00 6.46 9.45
C ASN A 25 -18.61 7.67 10.32
N GLU A 26 -17.61 7.50 11.18
CA GLU A 26 -17.09 8.58 12.03
C GLU A 26 -16.46 9.69 11.19
N MET A 27 -15.59 9.33 10.24
CA MET A 27 -14.98 10.28 9.30
C MET A 27 -16.03 11.01 8.46
N LEU A 28 -17.04 10.30 7.94
CA LEU A 28 -18.14 10.92 7.20
C LEU A 28 -18.88 11.95 8.05
N THR A 29 -19.19 11.61 9.31
CA THR A 29 -19.86 12.53 10.24
C THR A 29 -19.02 13.78 10.50
N MET A 30 -17.70 13.62 10.69
CA MET A 30 -16.79 14.75 10.87
C MET A 30 -16.68 15.63 9.62
N ILE A 31 -16.72 15.05 8.42
CA ILE A 31 -16.71 15.81 7.16
C ILE A 31 -18.02 16.60 7.02
N ASP A 32 -19.17 15.96 7.21
CA ASP A 32 -20.48 16.58 7.07
C ASP A 32 -20.75 17.68 8.11
N SER A 33 -20.13 17.57 9.28
CA SER A 33 -20.20 18.60 10.34
C SER A 33 -19.14 19.68 10.21
N GLU A 34 -18.34 19.68 9.14
CA GLU A 34 -17.20 20.58 8.94
C GLU A 34 -16.21 20.58 10.12
N GLY A 35 -16.07 19.42 10.78
CA GLY A 35 -15.23 19.25 11.97
C GLY A 35 -13.72 19.42 11.69
N PHE A 36 -13.30 19.31 10.42
CA PHE A 36 -11.96 19.62 9.97
C PHE A 36 -11.94 19.97 8.47
N ASP A 37 -10.89 20.65 8.02
CA ASP A 37 -10.65 20.88 6.60
C ASP A 37 -10.03 19.64 5.95
N VAL A 38 -10.80 18.95 5.10
CA VAL A 38 -10.35 17.79 4.32
C VAL A 38 -9.13 18.11 3.47
N GLY A 39 -9.00 19.35 2.98
CA GLY A 39 -7.84 19.82 2.22
C GLY A 39 -6.55 19.89 3.04
N CYS A 40 -6.65 19.83 4.36
CA CYS A 40 -5.50 19.80 5.28
C CYS A 40 -5.11 18.38 5.74
N ILE A 41 -5.81 17.31 5.31
CA ILE A 41 -5.38 15.94 5.61
C ILE A 41 -4.13 15.60 4.79
N TRP A 42 -3.07 15.24 5.49
CA TRP A 42 -1.86 14.64 4.90
C TRP A 42 -1.93 13.12 4.99
N PHE A 43 -1.96 12.47 3.84
CA PHE A 43 -1.83 11.02 3.73
C PHE A 43 -0.36 10.66 3.57
N THR A 44 0.17 9.80 4.43
CA THR A 44 1.57 9.39 4.43
C THR A 44 1.69 7.90 4.24
N ASP A 45 2.67 7.43 3.47
CA ASP A 45 2.96 6.01 3.35
C ASP A 45 4.42 5.77 2.97
N GLU A 46 4.84 4.52 3.10
CA GLU A 46 6.17 4.03 2.77
C GLU A 46 6.08 3.06 1.59
N ALA A 47 6.91 3.27 0.57
CA ALA A 47 6.98 2.38 -0.58
C ALA A 47 8.40 1.82 -0.76
N HIS A 48 8.50 0.52 -0.99
CA HIS A 48 9.77 -0.14 -1.33
C HIS A 48 9.96 -0.25 -2.84
N PHE A 49 11.09 0.26 -3.32
CA PHE A 49 11.53 0.15 -4.70
C PHE A 49 12.74 -0.80 -4.77
N HIS A 50 12.54 -1.94 -5.43
CA HIS A 50 13.59 -2.94 -5.62
C HIS A 50 14.41 -2.62 -6.88
N LEU A 51 15.74 -2.63 -6.77
CA LEU A 51 16.64 -2.26 -7.87
C LEU A 51 16.94 -3.41 -8.84
N ASN A 52 16.46 -4.61 -8.55
CA ASN A 52 16.77 -5.84 -9.29
C ASN A 52 15.65 -6.29 -10.27
N GLY A 53 14.74 -5.39 -10.65
CA GLY A 53 13.71 -5.69 -11.67
C GLY A 53 12.59 -6.63 -11.20
N ILE A 54 12.48 -6.92 -9.89
CA ILE A 54 11.33 -7.66 -9.36
C ILE A 54 10.06 -6.87 -9.69
N VAL A 55 9.19 -7.49 -10.48
CA VAL A 55 7.93 -6.87 -10.92
C VAL A 55 7.02 -6.68 -9.70
N ASN A 56 6.46 -5.48 -9.57
CA ASN A 56 5.47 -5.18 -8.54
C ASN A 56 4.30 -6.18 -8.68
N LYS A 57 3.90 -6.81 -7.56
CA LYS A 57 2.77 -7.74 -7.49
C LYS A 57 1.49 -7.17 -8.11
N GLN A 58 1.26 -5.85 -8.01
CA GLN A 58 0.12 -5.16 -8.63
C GLN A 58 0.12 -5.28 -10.16
N ASN A 59 1.30 -5.37 -10.77
CA ASN A 59 1.52 -5.40 -12.23
C ASN A 59 1.76 -6.82 -12.77
N TRP A 60 1.70 -7.85 -11.94
CA TRP A 60 1.87 -9.24 -12.38
C TRP A 60 0.59 -9.81 -12.98
N ARG A 61 0.49 -9.74 -14.32
CA ARG A 61 -0.59 -10.36 -15.12
C ARG A 61 0.01 -11.27 -16.20
N PHE A 62 -0.58 -12.45 -16.38
CA PHE A 62 -0.19 -13.42 -17.39
C PHE A 62 -1.37 -13.76 -18.28
N LEU A 63 -1.11 -14.07 -19.55
CA LEU A 63 -2.11 -14.57 -20.48
C LEU A 63 -1.85 -16.06 -20.70
N GLY A 64 -2.84 -16.91 -20.43
CA GLY A 64 -2.69 -18.37 -20.56
C GLY A 64 -4.01 -19.07 -20.86
N SER A 65 -3.96 -20.34 -21.26
CA SER A 65 -5.16 -21.20 -21.31
C SER A 65 -5.53 -21.77 -19.95
N GLU A 66 -4.57 -21.86 -19.01
CA GLU A 66 -4.72 -22.46 -17.68
C GLU A 66 -3.97 -21.63 -16.62
N ASN A 67 -4.35 -21.77 -15.34
CA ASN A 67 -3.69 -21.08 -14.22
C ASN A 67 -2.37 -21.79 -13.86
N PRO A 68 -1.22 -21.11 -13.96
CA PRO A 68 0.10 -21.75 -13.87
C PRO A 68 0.61 -22.11 -12.45
N TYR A 69 -0.19 -21.92 -11.38
CA TYR A 69 0.16 -22.31 -10.00
C TYR A 69 1.61 -21.99 -9.56
N TRP A 70 2.09 -20.75 -9.78
CA TRP A 70 3.45 -20.37 -9.41
C TRP A 70 3.66 -20.16 -7.91
N CYS A 71 4.77 -20.69 -7.40
CA CYS A 71 5.36 -20.34 -6.12
C CYS A 71 6.81 -19.86 -6.41
N GLU A 72 7.06 -18.56 -6.36
CA GLU A 72 8.40 -18.01 -6.55
C GLU A 72 9.03 -17.68 -5.19
N ALA A 73 10.18 -18.29 -4.91
CA ALA A 73 10.97 -17.96 -3.74
C ALA A 73 11.63 -16.59 -3.94
N LYS A 74 11.26 -15.62 -3.11
CA LYS A 74 11.88 -14.29 -3.13
C LYS A 74 13.23 -14.32 -2.41
N PRO A 75 14.29 -13.69 -2.95
CA PRO A 75 15.52 -13.49 -2.20
C PRO A 75 15.24 -12.70 -0.92
N LEU A 76 15.75 -13.19 0.21
CA LEU A 76 15.56 -12.55 1.53
C LEU A 76 16.18 -11.15 1.60
N TYR A 77 17.25 -10.91 0.80
CA TYR A 77 18.01 -9.66 0.76
C TYR A 77 18.14 -9.16 -0.68
N SER A 78 17.08 -8.52 -1.20
CA SER A 78 17.15 -7.76 -2.45
C SER A 78 17.48 -6.30 -2.13
N PRO A 79 18.46 -5.67 -2.83
CA PRO A 79 18.70 -4.23 -2.69
C PRO A 79 17.41 -3.45 -2.97
N LYS A 80 16.95 -2.73 -1.95
CA LYS A 80 15.74 -1.92 -1.99
C LYS A 80 16.02 -0.54 -1.43
N VAL A 81 15.28 0.44 -1.93
CA VAL A 81 15.19 1.77 -1.35
C VAL A 81 13.78 1.94 -0.83
N THR A 82 13.64 2.34 0.43
CA THR A 82 12.34 2.71 1.00
C THR A 82 12.17 4.20 0.80
N VAL A 83 11.00 4.62 0.35
CA VAL A 83 10.65 6.02 0.20
C VAL A 83 9.46 6.32 1.08
N TRP A 84 9.59 7.31 1.94
CA TRP A 84 8.46 7.91 2.64
C TRP A 84 8.05 9.18 1.90
N ALA A 85 6.75 9.39 1.74
CA ALA A 85 6.20 10.65 1.27
C ALA A 85 4.85 10.93 1.93
N ALA A 86 4.50 12.21 2.03
CA ALA A 86 3.17 12.65 2.41
C ALA A 86 2.53 13.45 1.27
N VAL A 87 1.23 13.25 1.05
CA VAL A 87 0.45 13.99 0.05
C VAL A 87 -0.82 14.55 0.67
N CYS A 88 -1.17 15.77 0.29
CA CYS A 88 -2.48 16.36 0.56
C CYS A 88 -2.97 17.10 -0.70
N SER A 89 -4.16 17.69 -0.63
CA SER A 89 -4.70 18.46 -1.76
C SER A 89 -3.84 19.65 -2.17
N ARG A 90 -2.95 20.11 -1.28
CA ARG A 90 -2.09 21.29 -1.47
C ARG A 90 -0.69 20.96 -1.97
N GLY A 91 -0.28 19.70 -1.95
CA GLY A 91 1.05 19.33 -2.42
C GLY A 91 1.60 18.05 -1.81
N ILE A 92 2.92 17.92 -1.92
CA ILE A 92 3.69 16.74 -1.53
C ILE A 92 4.80 17.17 -0.57
N ILE A 93 5.01 16.42 0.52
CA ILE A 93 6.18 16.51 1.41
C ILE A 93 7.02 15.25 1.22
N GLY A 94 8.34 15.40 1.13
CA GLY A 94 9.26 14.34 0.70
C GLY A 94 9.64 14.49 -0.78
N PRO A 95 10.07 13.42 -1.48
CA PRO A 95 10.32 12.06 -1.01
C PRO A 95 11.56 11.96 -0.12
N PHE A 96 11.45 11.26 1.02
CA PHE A 96 12.59 10.92 1.86
C PHE A 96 13.06 9.50 1.54
N PHE A 97 14.32 9.39 1.11
CA PHE A 97 14.93 8.12 0.75
C PHE A 97 15.61 7.48 1.95
N ILE A 98 15.04 6.40 2.44
CA ILE A 98 15.52 5.62 3.57
C ILE A 98 16.27 4.41 3.00
N ARG A 99 17.60 4.41 3.21
CA ARG A 99 18.51 3.37 2.73
C ARG A 99 18.63 2.19 3.70
N GLU A 100 18.22 2.38 4.95
CA GLU A 100 18.25 1.39 6.03
C GLU A 100 16.81 1.00 6.46
N THR A 101 16.66 0.15 7.48
CA THR A 101 15.33 -0.24 7.98
C THR A 101 14.69 0.93 8.70
N VAL A 102 13.39 1.19 8.44
CA VAL A 102 12.63 2.20 9.20
C VAL A 102 12.50 1.72 10.64
N THR A 103 13.13 2.43 11.56
CA THR A 103 12.99 2.23 13.00
C THR A 103 12.20 3.38 13.58
N SER A 104 11.28 3.08 14.50
CA SER A 104 10.71 4.11 15.36
C SER A 104 11.82 4.63 16.26
N GLU A 105 12.35 5.83 15.99
CA GLU A 105 13.18 6.53 16.97
C GLU A 105 12.22 7.25 17.94
N HIS A 106 12.37 6.93 19.23
CA HIS A 106 11.57 7.47 20.33
C HIS A 106 12.02 8.88 20.74
#